data_AF-Q06GB9-F1
#
_entry.id   AF-Q06GB9-F1
#
_cell.length_a   1.000
_cell.length_b   1.000
_cell.length_c   1.000
_cell.angle_alpha   90.00
_cell.angle_beta   90.00
_cell.angle_gamma   90.00
#
_symmetry.space_group_name_H-M   'P 1'
#
loop_
_entity.id
_entity.type
_entity.pdbx_description
1 polymer ?
#
loop_
_entity_poly.entity_id
_entity_poly.type
_entity_poly.pdbx_seq_one_letter_code
_entity_poly.pdbx_strand_id
1 'polypeptide(L)'
;MGRCIGTATPDELEHAQRLLTDCHVTEPFVEPGDDEYELWRAGKLVPFYLTELLNAGGHFGPQVDTACLAEEPAVDRWEVGVEYPSWEQTVALARFLDVRVRDLAHPDAEPRHHEVRPRLKISGLAILSFEPAAVAAATPAGHDDHPAVWQKGATGPAR
;
A
#
# COMPACT_ATOMS: atom_id res chain seq x y z
N MET A 1 -3.14 -12.52 -19.44
CA MET A 1 -4.60 -12.60 -19.35
C MET A 1 -5.07 -12.25 -17.94
N GLY A 2 -4.77 -11.02 -17.49
CA GLY A 2 -5.53 -10.43 -16.39
C GLY A 2 -6.95 -10.36 -16.91
N ARG A 3 -7.94 -10.76 -16.09
CA ARG A 3 -9.31 -10.93 -16.59
C ARG A 3 -9.78 -9.61 -17.19
N CYS A 4 -10.14 -9.66 -18.47
CA CYS A 4 -10.73 -8.52 -19.15
C CYS A 4 -12.01 -8.12 -18.43
N ILE A 5 -12.26 -6.82 -18.34
CA ILE A 5 -13.44 -6.19 -17.77
C ILE A 5 -14.75 -6.81 -18.34
N GLY A 6 -14.71 -7.36 -19.56
CA GLY A 6 -15.82 -8.12 -20.15
C GLY A 6 -16.14 -9.48 -19.52
N THR A 7 -15.37 -9.96 -18.54
CA THR A 7 -15.59 -11.21 -17.79
C THR A 7 -15.76 -11.00 -16.29
N ALA A 8 -15.67 -9.75 -15.83
CA ALA A 8 -15.92 -9.39 -14.44
C ALA A 8 -17.42 -9.43 -14.16
N THR A 9 -17.78 -9.95 -12.99
CA THR A 9 -19.13 -9.86 -12.45
C THR A 9 -19.48 -8.40 -12.13
N PRO A 10 -20.78 -8.03 -12.10
CA PRO A 10 -21.20 -6.69 -11.69
C PRO A 10 -20.62 -6.27 -10.34
N ASP A 11 -20.55 -7.17 -9.37
CA ASP A 11 -20.00 -6.91 -8.03
C ASP A 11 -18.50 -6.60 -8.08
N GLU A 12 -17.73 -7.30 -8.93
CA GLU A 12 -16.31 -7.02 -9.15
C GLU A 12 -16.09 -5.66 -9.82
N LEU A 13 -16.97 -5.27 -10.75
CA LEU A 13 -16.93 -3.96 -11.41
C LEU A 13 -17.27 -2.84 -10.43
N GLU A 14 -18.31 -3.01 -9.61
CA GLU A 14 -18.69 -2.04 -8.59
C GLU A 14 -17.61 -1.89 -7.52
N HIS A 15 -17.02 -3.00 -7.08
CA HIS A 15 -15.89 -2.98 -6.16
C HIS A 15 -14.68 -2.25 -6.76
N ALA A 16 -14.32 -2.55 -8.00
CA ALA A 16 -13.24 -1.86 -8.70
C ALA A 16 -13.52 -0.36 -8.86
N GLN A 17 -14.76 0.00 -9.19
CA GLN A 17 -15.18 1.39 -9.35
C GLN A 17 -15.04 2.18 -8.05
N ARG A 18 -15.45 1.61 -6.91
CA ARG A 18 -15.26 2.22 -5.59
C ARG A 18 -13.79 2.51 -5.30
N LEU A 19 -12.92 1.52 -5.50
CA LEU A 19 -11.49 1.71 -5.29
C LEU A 19 -10.93 2.83 -6.17
N LEU A 20 -11.32 2.87 -7.45
CA LEU A 20 -10.82 3.88 -8.39
C LEU A 20 -11.28 5.30 -8.06
N THR A 21 -12.45 5.49 -7.46
CA THR A 21 -12.98 6.82 -7.12
C THR A 21 -12.43 7.36 -5.80
N ASP A 22 -11.98 6.49 -4.91
CA ASP A 22 -11.67 6.83 -3.53
C ASP A 22 -10.16 7.10 -3.31
N CYS A 23 -9.35 7.18 -4.37
CA CYS A 23 -7.97 7.63 -4.25
C CYS A 23 -7.94 9.14 -3.96
N HIS A 24 -7.72 9.52 -2.70
CA HIS A 24 -7.59 10.92 -2.28
C HIS A 24 -6.59 11.08 -1.14
N VAL A 25 -5.83 12.18 -1.17
CA VAL A 25 -4.98 12.60 -0.06
C VAL A 25 -5.84 13.32 0.96
N THR A 26 -5.82 12.86 2.21
CA THR A 26 -6.66 13.45 3.25
C THR A 26 -5.92 14.53 4.03
N GLU A 27 -4.69 14.25 4.45
CA GLU A 27 -3.89 15.09 5.33
C GLU A 27 -2.38 14.88 5.06
N PRO A 28 -1.50 15.83 5.46
CA PRO A 28 -0.05 15.62 5.44
C PRO A 28 0.40 14.43 6.30
N PHE A 29 1.65 14.01 6.13
CA PHE A 29 2.20 12.91 6.91
C PHE A 29 2.16 13.21 8.43
N VAL A 30 1.72 12.19 9.18
CA VAL A 30 1.86 12.10 10.63
C VAL A 30 2.30 10.68 10.98
N GLU A 31 2.90 10.50 12.15
CA GLU A 31 3.27 9.15 12.58
C GLU A 31 2.02 8.25 12.68
N PRO A 32 2.03 7.06 12.04
CA PRO A 32 0.86 6.20 11.96
C PRO A 32 0.55 5.53 13.29
N GLY A 33 -0.75 5.37 13.56
CA GLY A 33 -1.25 4.63 14.72
C GLY A 33 -1.59 3.17 14.42
N ASP A 34 -2.11 2.48 15.44
CA ASP A 34 -2.46 1.04 15.38
C ASP A 34 -3.49 0.74 14.28
N ASP A 35 -4.47 1.62 14.06
CA ASP A 35 -5.48 1.43 13.00
C ASP A 35 -4.85 1.38 11.59
N GLU A 36 -3.83 2.20 11.35
CA GLU A 36 -3.09 2.23 10.07
C GLU A 36 -2.19 1.00 9.93
N TYR A 37 -1.61 0.54 11.04
CA TYR A 37 -0.86 -0.72 11.09
C TYR A 37 -1.76 -1.92 10.76
N GLU A 38 -2.97 -1.98 11.33
CA GLU A 38 -3.90 -3.08 11.08
C GLU A 38 -4.42 -3.09 9.63
N LEU A 39 -4.62 -1.92 9.00
CA LEU A 39 -4.89 -1.84 7.56
C LEU A 39 -3.73 -2.44 6.75
N TRP A 40 -2.49 -2.02 7.02
CA TRP A 40 -1.31 -2.58 6.35
C TRP A 40 -1.20 -4.09 6.58
N ARG A 41 -1.35 -4.54 7.81
CA ARG A 41 -1.24 -5.96 8.20
C ARG A 41 -2.29 -6.82 7.50
N ALA A 42 -3.51 -6.30 7.33
CA ALA A 42 -4.60 -6.97 6.63
C ALA A 42 -4.45 -6.95 5.09
N GLY A 43 -3.35 -6.43 4.56
CA GLY A 43 -3.11 -6.39 3.11
C GLY A 43 -3.93 -5.33 2.38
N LYS A 44 -4.33 -4.25 3.06
CA LYS A 44 -5.27 -3.23 2.54
C LYS A 44 -4.62 -2.16 1.68
N LEU A 45 -3.30 -2.17 1.49
CA LEU A 45 -2.64 -1.27 0.56
C LEU A 45 -3.15 -1.51 -0.87
N VAL A 46 -3.29 -0.44 -1.65
CA VAL A 46 -3.81 -0.50 -3.03
C VAL A 46 -2.69 -0.06 -4.00
N PRO A 47 -2.12 -0.97 -4.82
CA PRO A 47 -1.02 -0.62 -5.74
C PRO A 47 -1.32 0.56 -6.67
N PHE A 48 -2.57 0.68 -7.12
CA PHE A 48 -3.03 1.82 -7.90
C PHE A 48 -2.88 3.16 -7.15
N TYR A 49 -3.11 3.20 -5.83
CA TYR A 49 -2.93 4.43 -5.05
C TYR A 49 -1.47 4.83 -4.97
N LEU A 50 -0.57 3.85 -4.77
CA LEU A 50 0.87 4.07 -4.80
C LEU A 50 1.28 4.69 -6.14
N THR A 51 0.81 4.11 -7.24
CA THR A 51 1.06 4.63 -8.59
C THR A 51 0.57 6.06 -8.78
N GLU A 52 -0.67 6.36 -8.41
CA GLU A 52 -1.24 7.69 -8.61
C GLU A 52 -0.53 8.76 -7.78
N LEU A 53 -0.21 8.45 -6.52
CA LEU A 53 0.47 9.39 -5.62
C LEU A 53 1.92 9.64 -6.06
N LEU A 54 2.65 8.61 -6.48
CA LEU A 54 4.00 8.77 -7.05
C LEU A 54 3.97 9.60 -8.34
N ASN A 55 3.02 9.33 -9.25
CA ASN A 55 2.84 10.09 -10.47
C ASN A 55 2.51 11.57 -10.17
N ALA A 56 1.61 11.82 -9.22
CA ALA A 56 1.19 13.17 -8.83
C ALA A 56 2.34 14.00 -8.23
N GLY A 57 3.21 13.36 -7.44
CA GLY A 57 4.42 13.98 -6.89
C GLY A 57 5.59 14.07 -7.90
N GLY A 58 5.45 13.51 -9.10
CA GLY A 58 6.52 13.47 -10.10
C GLY A 58 7.72 12.63 -9.66
N HIS A 59 7.50 11.60 -8.84
CA HIS A 59 8.53 10.74 -8.28
C HIS A 59 8.81 9.55 -9.20
N PHE A 60 9.96 9.55 -9.87
CA PHE A 60 10.33 8.51 -10.84
C PHE A 60 11.79 8.09 -10.71
N GLY A 61 12.07 6.80 -10.81
CA GLY A 61 13.43 6.27 -10.88
C GLY A 61 13.97 5.74 -9.53
N PRO A 62 15.21 5.24 -9.52
CA PRO A 62 15.76 4.42 -8.43
C PRO A 62 15.90 5.14 -7.08
N GLN A 63 15.91 6.47 -7.10
CA GLN A 63 15.91 7.26 -5.87
C GLN A 63 14.62 7.09 -5.06
N VAL A 64 13.52 6.67 -5.68
CA VAL A 64 12.26 6.39 -4.99
C VAL A 64 12.41 5.16 -4.10
N ASP A 65 12.99 4.06 -4.61
CA ASP A 65 13.30 2.87 -3.81
C ASP A 65 14.19 3.23 -2.61
N THR A 66 15.24 4.02 -2.86
CA THR A 66 16.14 4.48 -1.80
C THR A 66 15.41 5.29 -0.72
N ALA A 67 14.52 6.21 -1.12
CA ALA A 67 13.73 7.01 -0.19
C ALA A 67 12.76 6.14 0.63
N CYS A 68 12.31 5.03 0.06
CA CYS A 68 11.41 4.08 0.69
C CYS A 68 12.12 2.95 1.44
N LEU A 69 13.44 3.04 1.66
CA LEU A 69 14.24 2.00 2.33
C LEU A 69 14.19 0.64 1.62
N ALA A 70 14.13 0.66 0.29
CA ALA A 70 14.04 -0.52 -0.55
C ALA A 70 15.20 -0.59 -1.55
N GLU A 71 15.44 -1.79 -2.06
CA GLU A 71 16.39 -2.04 -3.15
C GLU A 71 15.63 -2.04 -4.48
N GLU A 72 16.13 -1.31 -5.47
CA GLU A 72 15.56 -1.33 -6.82
C GLU A 72 15.48 -2.77 -7.36
N PRO A 73 14.34 -3.22 -7.95
CA PRO A 73 13.16 -2.46 -8.36
C PRO A 73 11.94 -2.69 -7.44
N ALA A 74 12.11 -2.66 -6.12
CA ALA A 74 11.04 -2.99 -5.17
C ALA A 74 9.78 -2.12 -5.37
N VAL A 75 9.92 -0.80 -5.54
CA VAL A 75 8.76 0.11 -5.70
C VAL A 75 7.98 -0.22 -6.98
N ASP A 76 8.66 -0.51 -8.09
CA ASP A 76 8.00 -0.98 -9.32
C ASP A 76 7.21 -2.28 -9.06
N ARG A 77 7.78 -3.19 -8.25
CA ARG A 77 7.13 -4.44 -7.85
C ARG A 77 5.94 -4.21 -6.91
N TRP A 78 5.95 -3.14 -6.10
CA TRP A 78 4.82 -2.73 -5.29
C TRP A 78 3.68 -2.17 -6.14
N GLU A 79 3.98 -1.32 -7.12
CA GLU A 79 3.00 -0.73 -8.06
C GLU A 79 2.26 -1.80 -8.89
N VAL A 80 2.92 -2.93 -9.20
CA VAL A 80 2.26 -4.08 -9.85
C VAL A 80 1.76 -5.13 -8.86
N GLY A 81 1.92 -4.92 -7.56
CA GLY A 81 1.41 -5.73 -6.47
C GLY A 81 1.99 -7.14 -6.34
N VAL A 82 3.21 -7.39 -6.86
CA VAL A 82 3.91 -8.70 -6.73
C VAL A 82 4.77 -8.80 -5.47
N GLU A 83 5.14 -7.67 -4.89
CA GLU A 83 5.89 -7.57 -3.64
C GLU A 83 5.12 -6.63 -2.71
N TYR A 84 5.02 -6.97 -1.42
CA TYR A 84 4.35 -6.15 -0.42
C TYR A 84 5.41 -5.43 0.42
N PRO A 85 5.35 -4.09 0.59
CA PRO A 85 6.31 -3.39 1.42
C PRO A 85 6.19 -3.84 2.88
N SER A 86 7.33 -3.90 3.58
CA SER A 86 7.33 -3.99 5.06
C SER A 86 6.63 -2.79 5.69
N TRP A 87 6.36 -2.86 6.99
CA TRP A 87 5.75 -1.74 7.70
C TRP A 87 6.63 -0.50 7.63
N GLU A 88 7.92 -0.64 7.91
CA GLU A 88 8.89 0.47 7.89
C GLU A 88 8.99 1.12 6.51
N GLN A 89 8.98 0.31 5.44
CA GLN A 89 8.97 0.79 4.06
C GLN A 89 7.66 1.51 3.71
N THR A 90 6.53 1.03 4.22
CA THR A 90 5.21 1.68 4.05
C THR A 90 5.19 3.05 4.72
N VAL A 91 5.70 3.16 5.95
CA VAL A 91 5.84 4.45 6.65
C VAL A 91 6.81 5.37 5.93
N ALA A 92 7.93 4.84 5.42
CA ALA A 92 8.90 5.62 4.65
C ALA A 92 8.27 6.17 3.35
N LEU A 93 7.48 5.37 2.63
CA LEU A 93 6.75 5.79 1.44
C LEU A 93 5.72 6.88 1.75
N ALA A 94 4.91 6.71 2.81
CA ALA A 94 3.93 7.71 3.23
C ALA A 94 4.61 9.03 3.60
N ARG A 95 5.72 8.99 4.33
CA ARG A 95 6.52 10.17 4.68
C ARG A 95 7.13 10.83 3.45
N PHE A 96 7.63 10.05 2.50
CA PHE A 96 8.22 10.55 1.26
C PHE A 96 7.20 11.28 0.39
N LEU A 97 5.97 10.77 0.33
CA LEU A 97 4.84 11.35 -0.40
C LEU A 97 4.14 12.49 0.36
N ASP A 98 4.49 12.72 1.63
CA ASP A 98 3.80 13.62 2.55
C ASP A 98 2.28 13.34 2.66
N VAL A 99 1.93 12.05 2.81
CA VAL A 99 0.56 11.57 2.99
C VAL A 99 0.46 10.67 4.21
N ARG A 100 -0.77 10.33 4.63
CA ARG A 100 -0.97 9.33 5.69
C ARG A 100 -0.87 7.90 5.15
N VAL A 101 -0.53 6.94 6.02
CA VAL A 101 -0.51 5.52 5.64
C VAL A 101 -1.90 5.04 5.21
N ARG A 102 -2.96 5.54 5.86
CA ARG A 102 -4.35 5.26 5.45
C ARG A 102 -4.65 5.66 3.99
N ASP A 103 -3.98 6.68 3.45
CA ASP A 103 -4.23 7.17 2.08
C ASP A 103 -3.61 6.24 1.03
N LEU A 104 -2.74 5.32 1.45
CA LEU A 104 -2.19 4.24 0.63
C LEU A 104 -3.08 2.98 0.63
N ALA A 105 -4.13 2.96 1.47
CA ALA A 105 -4.96 1.80 1.73
C ALA A 105 -6.45 2.06 1.45
N HIS A 106 -7.22 0.98 1.32
CA HIS A 106 -8.68 1.06 1.28
C HIS A 106 -9.31 -0.09 2.08
N PRO A 107 -10.32 0.17 2.94
CA PRO A 107 -10.90 -0.87 3.81
C PRO A 107 -11.50 -2.04 3.04
N ASP A 108 -12.10 -1.78 1.88
CA ASP A 108 -12.65 -2.82 1.01
C ASP A 108 -11.58 -3.59 0.20
N ALA A 109 -10.33 -3.11 0.13
CA ALA A 109 -9.30 -3.81 -0.64
C ALA A 109 -9.04 -5.20 -0.05
N GLU A 110 -8.83 -6.21 -0.89
CA GLU A 110 -8.54 -7.56 -0.44
C GLU A 110 -7.38 -8.12 -1.26
N PRO A 111 -6.40 -8.80 -0.64
CA PRO A 111 -5.37 -9.51 -1.39
C PRO A 111 -6.00 -10.53 -2.32
N ARG A 112 -5.69 -10.45 -3.62
CA ARG A 112 -6.26 -11.31 -4.66
C ARG A 112 -5.19 -11.75 -5.63
N HIS A 113 -5.20 -13.05 -5.93
CA HIS A 113 -4.34 -13.60 -6.97
C HIS A 113 -4.89 -13.23 -8.34
N HIS A 114 -4.04 -12.69 -9.20
CA HIS A 114 -4.39 -12.42 -10.60
C HIS A 114 -3.58 -13.34 -11.50
N GLU A 115 -4.26 -14.23 -12.24
CA GLU A 115 -3.62 -15.26 -13.09
C GLU A 115 -2.55 -14.68 -14.02
N VAL A 116 -2.76 -13.46 -14.52
CA VAL A 116 -1.71 -12.73 -15.22
C VAL A 116 -1.60 -11.33 -14.69
N ARG A 117 -0.69 -11.21 -13.73
CA ARG A 117 -0.14 -9.97 -13.22
C ARG A 117 1.02 -9.52 -14.11
N PRO A 118 1.09 -8.23 -14.49
CA PRO A 118 2.22 -7.73 -15.25
C PRO A 118 3.49 -7.74 -14.37
N ARG A 119 4.64 -7.91 -14.99
CA ARG A 119 5.95 -7.84 -14.29
C ARG A 119 6.47 -6.42 -14.13
N LEU A 120 5.93 -5.49 -14.91
CA LEU A 120 6.30 -4.08 -14.96
C LEU A 120 5.03 -3.25 -15.11
N LYS A 121 5.06 -2.00 -14.67
CA LYS A 121 3.95 -1.06 -14.83
C LYS A 121 3.53 -0.93 -16.30
N ILE A 122 2.23 -1.00 -16.55
CA ILE A 122 1.64 -0.79 -17.88
C ILE A 122 0.74 0.44 -17.78
N SER A 123 0.99 1.45 -18.63
CA SER A 123 0.19 2.67 -18.64
C SER A 123 -1.29 2.36 -18.89
N GLY A 124 -2.18 2.94 -18.08
CA GLY A 124 -3.63 2.74 -18.16
C GLY A 124 -4.16 1.44 -17.53
N LEU A 125 -3.31 0.62 -16.90
CA LEU A 125 -3.72 -0.55 -16.15
C LEU A 125 -3.72 -0.27 -14.64
N ALA A 126 -4.88 -0.35 -14.01
CA ALA A 126 -5.01 -0.24 -12.55
C ALA A 126 -4.89 -1.61 -11.88
N ILE A 127 -3.91 -1.75 -10.98
CA ILE A 127 -3.78 -2.93 -10.11
C ILE A 127 -4.34 -2.58 -8.74
N LEU A 128 -5.44 -3.23 -8.36
CA LEU A 128 -6.22 -2.84 -7.19
C LEU A 128 -5.91 -3.64 -5.92
N SER A 129 -5.03 -4.64 -6.00
CA SER A 129 -4.70 -5.51 -4.88
C SER A 129 -3.33 -6.17 -5.03
N PHE A 130 -2.67 -6.43 -3.91
CA PHE A 130 -1.46 -7.25 -3.87
C PHE A 130 -1.74 -8.75 -3.98
N GLU A 131 -0.72 -9.52 -4.34
CA GLU A 131 -0.74 -10.98 -4.25
C GLU A 131 -0.84 -11.43 -2.79
N PRO A 132 -1.73 -12.39 -2.45
CA PRO A 132 -1.84 -12.91 -1.08
C PRO A 132 -0.52 -13.46 -0.53
N ALA A 133 0.30 -14.10 -1.38
CA ALA A 133 1.59 -14.63 -0.99
C ALA A 133 2.61 -13.52 -0.65
N ALA A 134 2.54 -12.38 -1.33
CA ALA A 134 3.39 -11.22 -1.05
C ALA A 134 3.04 -10.60 0.31
N VAL A 135 1.73 -10.43 0.57
CA VAL A 135 1.24 -9.95 1.87
C VAL A 135 1.69 -10.88 2.99
N ALA A 136 1.47 -12.19 2.85
CA ALA A 136 1.85 -13.18 3.86
C ALA A 136 3.37 -13.21 4.13
N ALA A 137 4.20 -12.96 3.13
CA ALA A 137 5.66 -12.91 3.29
C ALA A 137 6.11 -11.71 4.15
N ALA A 138 5.43 -10.58 4.03
CA ALA A 138 5.72 -9.36 4.79
C ALA A 138 5.00 -9.28 6.15
N THR A 139 3.93 -10.08 6.35
CA THR A 139 3.10 -10.09 7.56
C THR A 139 3.09 -11.47 8.24
N PRO A 140 4.26 -12.03 8.61
CA PRO A 140 4.33 -13.38 9.14
C PRO A 140 3.47 -13.50 10.42
N ALA A 141 2.56 -14.47 10.41
CA ALA A 141 1.73 -14.78 11.56
C ALA A 141 2.61 -15.31 12.71
N GLY A 142 2.64 -14.58 13.83
CA GLY A 142 3.23 -15.09 15.08
C GLY A 142 4.42 -14.33 15.65
N HIS A 143 4.68 -13.09 15.25
CA HIS A 143 5.45 -12.18 16.08
C HIS A 143 4.52 -11.07 16.58
N ASP A 144 4.25 -11.06 17.88
CA ASP A 144 3.89 -9.86 18.64
C ASP A 144 5.08 -8.86 18.65
N ASP A 145 5.81 -8.71 17.54
CA ASP A 145 6.72 -7.59 17.31
C ASP A 145 5.86 -6.43 16.79
N HIS A 146 4.99 -5.96 17.68
CA HIS A 146 4.66 -4.54 17.64
C HIS A 146 6.00 -3.83 17.82
N PRO A 147 6.48 -2.99 16.88
CA PRO A 147 7.73 -2.28 17.10
C PRO A 147 7.59 -1.50 18.40
N ALA A 148 8.36 -1.89 19.42
CA ALA A 148 8.26 -1.42 20.81
C ALA A 148 8.54 0.09 20.99
N VAL A 149 8.65 0.83 19.90
CA VAL A 149 9.01 2.25 19.83
C VAL A 149 7.83 3.18 20.13
N TRP A 150 6.58 2.71 20.09
CA TRP A 150 5.40 3.59 20.19
C TRP A 150 4.83 3.79 21.60
N GLN A 151 5.36 3.11 22.63
CA GLN A 151 5.05 3.44 24.02
C GLN A 151 5.88 4.63 24.53
N LYS A 152 5.66 5.83 23.99
CA LYS A 152 6.05 7.08 24.69
C LYS A 152 5.00 8.16 24.50
N GLY A 153 4.10 8.28 25.47
CA GLY A 153 3.12 9.36 25.47
C GLY A 153 2.17 9.44 26.66
N ALA A 154 2.52 8.97 27.86
CA ALA A 154 1.74 9.28 29.07
C ALA A 154 2.63 9.44 30.31
N THR A 155 3.56 10.40 30.26
CA THR A 155 4.11 11.00 31.47
C THR A 155 3.92 12.50 31.39
N GLY A 156 2.80 12.97 31.92
CA GLY A 156 2.66 14.33 32.42
C GLY A 156 2.70 14.29 33.94
N PRO A 157 3.64 14.96 34.62
CA PRO A 157 3.58 15.14 36.06
C PRO A 157 2.81 16.43 36.44
N ALA A 158 2.50 16.53 37.73
CA ALA A 158 1.86 17.65 38.46
C ALA A 158 0.31 17.65 38.36
N ARG A 159 -0.42 17.54 39.47
CA ARG A 159 -0.27 18.24 40.76
C ARG A 159 -0.73 17.41 41.96
#